data_AF-A0A519HKL9-F1
#
_entry.id   AF-A0A519HKL9-F1
#
_cell.length_a   1.000
_cell.length_b   1.000
_cell.length_c   1.000
_cell.angle_alpha   90.00
_cell.angle_beta   90.00
_cell.angle_gamma   90.00
#
_symmetry.space_group_name_H-M   'P 1'
#
loop_
_entity.id
_entity.type
_entity.pdbx_description
1 polymer ?
#
loop_
_entity_poly.entity_id
_entity_poly.type
_entity_poly.pdbx_seq_one_letter_code
_entity_poly.pdbx_strand_id
1 'polypeptide(L)'
;DIGRVVNPMIVRGQLDGAAMQGLGQALMEHMVYDRETGQPLSGSLMDYAAPRADALRIEMRSELDESTPCLTNPLGVKGVGELGTIGAMPALVNAVADALARAGRADAAPGLQMPLRAPDLWQTLRTPARTPGAA
;
A
#
# COMPACT_ATOMS: atom_id res chain seq x y z
N ASP A 1 0.96 -16.32 8.24
CA ASP A 1 0.87 -17.77 8.02
C ASP A 1 1.34 -18.08 6.60
N ILE A 2 2.44 -18.83 6.46
CA ILE A 2 2.92 -19.35 5.17
C ILE A 2 3.10 -20.86 5.21
N GLY A 3 2.37 -21.55 6.09
CA GLY A 3 2.66 -22.93 6.44
C GLY A 3 4.05 -23.06 7.04
N ARG A 4 4.75 -24.14 6.69
CA ARG A 4 6.13 -24.38 7.15
C ARG A 4 7.09 -23.34 6.57
N VAL A 5 7.91 -22.73 7.42
CA VAL A 5 8.94 -21.77 7.05
C VAL A 5 10.24 -22.52 6.73
N VAL A 6 10.73 -22.37 5.49
CA VAL A 6 11.99 -23.00 5.07
C VAL A 6 13.20 -22.22 5.58
N ASN A 7 13.21 -20.90 5.40
CA ASN A 7 14.28 -20.02 5.86
C ASN A 7 13.68 -18.73 6.44
N PRO A 8 13.68 -18.56 7.78
CA PRO A 8 13.09 -17.40 8.43
C PRO A 8 13.74 -16.06 8.05
N MET A 9 15.05 -16.04 7.77
CA MET A 9 15.76 -14.81 7.39
C MET A 9 15.28 -14.32 6.02
N ILE A 10 15.20 -15.21 5.04
CA ILE A 10 14.70 -14.87 3.70
C ILE A 10 13.24 -14.43 3.76
N VAL A 11 12.41 -15.16 4.51
CA VAL A 11 10.99 -14.85 4.67
C VAL A 11 10.78 -13.47 5.28
N ARG A 12 11.54 -13.10 6.32
CA ARG A 12 11.46 -11.74 6.90
C ARG A 12 11.86 -10.67 5.89
N GLY A 13 12.96 -10.87 5.17
CA GLY A 13 13.37 -9.93 4.12
C GLY A 13 12.32 -9.76 3.00
N GLN A 14 11.61 -10.84 2.64
CA GLN A 14 10.49 -10.78 1.70
C GLN A 14 9.31 -9.99 2.26
N LEU A 15 8.92 -10.24 3.52
CA LEU A 15 7.82 -9.51 4.16
C LEU A 15 8.12 -8.01 4.25
N ASP A 16 9.33 -7.65 4.67
CA ASP A 16 9.76 -6.27 4.80
C ASP A 16 9.81 -5.55 3.44
N GLY A 17 10.42 -6.19 2.43
CA GLY A 17 10.51 -5.63 1.08
C GLY A 17 9.13 -5.46 0.43
N ALA A 18 8.28 -6.48 0.54
CA ALA A 18 6.93 -6.46 -0.02
C ALA A 18 6.02 -5.43 0.69
N ALA A 19 6.12 -5.31 2.01
CA ALA A 19 5.41 -4.26 2.74
C ALA A 19 5.86 -2.86 2.29
N MET A 20 7.17 -2.63 2.15
CA MET A 20 7.69 -1.35 1.63
C MET A 20 7.21 -1.04 0.22
N GLN A 21 7.14 -2.03 -0.67
CA GLN A 21 6.56 -1.86 -2.01
C GLN A 21 5.08 -1.48 -1.94
N GLY A 22 4.28 -2.16 -1.11
CA GLY A 22 2.86 -1.83 -0.97
C GLY A 22 2.62 -0.42 -0.40
N LEU A 23 3.44 0.01 0.55
CA LEU A 23 3.37 1.37 1.10
C LEU A 23 3.83 2.42 0.07
N GLY A 24 4.86 2.10 -0.71
CA GLY A 24 5.33 2.91 -1.85
C GLY A 24 4.24 3.13 -2.88
N GLN A 25 3.59 2.06 -3.33
CA GLN A 25 2.47 2.10 -4.24
C GLN A 25 1.30 2.94 -3.71
N ALA A 26 1.02 2.85 -2.41
CA ALA A 26 -0.10 3.56 -1.80
C ALA A 26 0.16 5.06 -1.57
N LEU A 27 1.41 5.50 -1.40
CA LEU A 27 1.74 6.88 -1.02
C LEU A 27 2.52 7.68 -2.07
N MET A 28 3.31 7.02 -2.91
CA MET A 28 4.40 7.67 -3.65
C MET A 28 4.34 7.36 -5.14
N GLU A 29 4.33 6.09 -5.49
CA GLU A 29 4.53 5.63 -6.86
C GLU A 29 3.32 5.96 -7.76
N HIS A 30 3.58 6.56 -8.93
CA HIS A 30 2.55 6.90 -9.91
C HIS A 30 3.13 6.83 -11.32
N MET A 31 2.55 5.96 -12.15
CA MET A 31 2.85 5.96 -13.58
C MET A 31 1.96 6.98 -14.28
N VAL A 32 2.54 8.08 -14.75
CA VAL A 32 1.80 9.18 -15.39
C VAL A 32 2.06 9.13 -16.88
N TYR A 33 0.97 9.22 -17.65
CA TYR A 33 1.01 9.30 -19.11
C TYR A 33 0.45 10.64 -19.57
N ASP A 34 1.06 11.19 -20.62
CA ASP A 34 0.50 12.32 -21.34
C ASP A 34 -0.84 11.90 -21.98
N ARG A 35 -1.88 12.72 -21.81
CA ARG A 35 -3.25 12.36 -22.21
C ARG A 35 -3.47 12.37 -23.71
N GLU A 36 -2.73 13.18 -24.46
CA GLU A 36 -2.92 13.36 -25.89
C GLU A 36 -2.06 12.36 -26.69
N THR A 37 -0.83 12.16 -26.25
CA THR A 37 0.19 11.39 -26.98
C THR A 37 0.43 10.00 -26.41
N GLY A 38 0.00 9.72 -25.17
CA GLY A 38 0.26 8.45 -24.48
C GLY A 38 1.73 8.28 -24.03
N GLN A 39 2.55 9.32 -24.11
CA GLN A 39 3.95 9.25 -23.68
C GLN A 39 4.07 9.09 -22.16
N PRO A 40 4.93 8.18 -21.65
CA PRO A 40 5.18 8.07 -20.22
C PRO A 40 5.95 9.30 -19.71
N LEU A 41 5.35 10.05 -18.79
CA LEU A 41 5.96 11.23 -18.16
C LEU A 41 6.79 10.86 -16.92
N SER A 42 6.57 9.69 -16.34
CA SER A 42 7.28 9.18 -15.15
C SER A 42 8.41 8.20 -15.51
N GLY A 43 9.19 8.52 -16.55
CA GLY A 43 10.20 7.62 -17.12
C GLY A 43 11.55 7.54 -16.38
N SER A 44 11.73 8.32 -15.32
CA SER A 44 12.98 8.39 -14.55
C SER A 44 12.72 8.32 -13.05
N LEU A 45 13.74 8.01 -12.24
CA LEU A 45 13.63 8.05 -10.77
C LEU A 45 13.56 9.46 -10.18
N MET A 46 13.62 10.50 -11.02
CA MET A 46 13.28 11.88 -10.62
C MET A 46 11.77 12.11 -10.67
N ASP A 47 11.06 11.40 -11.56
CA ASP A 47 9.63 11.58 -11.82
C ASP A 47 8.79 10.45 -11.19
N TYR A 48 9.36 9.24 -11.08
CA TYR A 48 8.77 8.09 -10.41
C TYR A 48 9.37 7.92 -9.02
N ALA A 49 8.57 8.23 -7.99
CA ALA A 49 9.00 8.27 -6.60
C ALA A 49 9.08 6.88 -5.95
N ALA A 50 10.09 6.11 -6.32
CA ALA A 50 10.39 4.84 -5.65
C ALA A 50 10.73 5.06 -4.15
N PRO A 51 10.27 4.20 -3.23
CA PRO A 51 10.52 4.35 -1.80
C PRO A 51 12.01 4.33 -1.47
N ARG A 52 12.45 5.30 -0.66
CA ARG A 52 13.81 5.38 -0.11
C ARG A 52 13.78 5.07 1.38
N ALA A 53 14.92 4.65 1.93
CA ALA A 53 15.05 4.26 3.33
C ALA A 53 14.65 5.36 4.33
N ASP A 54 14.78 6.63 3.94
CA ASP A 54 14.44 7.79 4.76
C ASP A 54 13.04 8.35 4.52
N ALA A 55 12.39 7.96 3.41
CA ALA A 55 11.06 8.44 3.02
C ALA A 55 9.94 7.85 3.90
N LEU A 56 10.09 6.60 4.33
CA LEU A 56 9.12 5.89 5.16
C LEU A 56 9.81 5.35 6.42
N ARG A 57 9.86 6.17 7.47
CA ARG A 57 10.39 5.77 8.79
C ARG A 57 9.37 4.94 9.54
N ILE A 58 9.31 3.66 9.22
CA ILE A 58 8.31 2.72 9.76
C ILE A 58 9.02 1.59 10.49
N GLU A 59 8.57 1.30 11.72
CA GLU A 59 8.97 0.10 12.43
C GLU A 59 8.06 -1.05 11.98
N MET A 60 8.63 -1.99 11.22
CA MET A 60 7.92 -3.20 10.81
C MET A 60 8.09 -4.29 11.86
N ARG A 61 6.97 -4.91 12.23
CA ARG A 61 6.93 -6.10 13.10
C ARG A 61 6.25 -7.24 12.35
N SER A 62 7.01 -8.31 12.13
CA SER A 62 6.53 -9.51 11.46
C SER A 62 6.56 -10.70 12.41
N GLU A 63 5.47 -11.46 12.45
CA GLU A 63 5.39 -12.75 13.16
C GLU A 63 5.11 -13.87 12.16
N LEU A 64 5.73 -15.03 12.40
CA LEU A 64 5.57 -16.22 11.57
C LEU A 64 4.73 -17.24 12.32
N ASP A 65 3.59 -17.56 11.75
CA ASP A 65 2.71 -18.63 12.22
C ASP A 65 2.82 -19.84 11.29
N GLU A 66 3.29 -20.95 11.85
CA GLU A 66 3.47 -22.24 11.18
C GLU A 66 2.45 -23.29 11.64
N SER A 67 1.43 -22.92 12.43
CA SER A 67 0.46 -23.87 12.99
C SER A 67 -0.42 -24.55 11.92
N THR A 68 -0.45 -24.00 10.71
CA THR A 68 -1.33 -24.43 9.63
C THR A 68 -0.54 -24.81 8.37
N PRO A 69 0.07 -26.01 8.33
CA PRO A 69 0.83 -26.47 7.17
C PRO A 69 -0.06 -26.67 5.93
N CYS A 70 0.54 -26.57 4.75
CA CYS A 70 -0.17 -26.83 3.49
C CYS A 70 -0.33 -28.34 3.25
N LEU A 71 -1.55 -28.80 2.95
CA LEU A 71 -1.82 -30.22 2.72
C LEU A 71 -1.61 -30.65 1.25
N THR A 72 -1.43 -29.70 0.33
CA THR A 72 -1.35 -29.97 -1.12
C THR A 72 0.07 -30.19 -1.62
N ASN A 73 1.08 -29.99 -0.78
CA ASN A 73 2.46 -30.29 -1.12
C ASN A 73 3.20 -31.00 0.03
N PRO A 74 4.16 -31.90 -0.27
CA PRO A 74 4.86 -32.69 0.74
C PRO A 74 5.66 -31.90 1.78
N LEU A 75 6.02 -30.66 1.45
CA LEU A 75 6.85 -29.81 2.32
C LEU A 75 6.01 -29.04 3.35
N GLY A 76 4.69 -28.96 3.19
CA GLY A 76 3.83 -28.19 4.07
C GLY A 76 3.92 -26.67 3.89
N VAL A 77 4.54 -26.19 2.81
CA VAL A 77 4.89 -24.77 2.59
C VAL A 77 3.81 -24.04 1.79
N LYS A 78 3.73 -22.71 1.93
CA LYS A 78 2.92 -21.80 1.10
C LYS A 78 3.81 -20.68 0.53
N GLY A 79 3.34 -19.97 -0.49
CA GLY A 79 4.05 -18.82 -1.05
C GLY A 79 4.07 -17.63 -0.08
N VAL A 80 5.14 -16.82 -0.13
CA VAL A 80 5.28 -15.59 0.69
C VAL A 80 5.51 -14.31 -0.10
N GLY A 81 5.99 -14.40 -1.34
CA GLY A 81 6.58 -13.25 -2.05
C GLY A 81 5.67 -12.02 -2.17
N GLU A 82 4.36 -12.21 -2.33
CA GLU A 82 3.42 -11.11 -2.55
C GLU A 82 2.63 -10.71 -1.30
N LEU A 83 2.75 -11.46 -0.18
CA LEU A 83 1.90 -11.27 0.99
C LEU A 83 1.97 -9.83 1.55
N GLY A 84 3.18 -9.30 1.68
CA GLY A 84 3.40 -7.95 2.21
C GLY A 84 2.76 -6.88 1.31
N THR A 85 2.96 -6.98 0.00
CA THR A 85 2.47 -5.99 -0.97
C THR A 85 0.94 -5.98 -1.03
N ILE A 86 0.32 -7.16 -1.09
CA ILE A 86 -1.14 -7.32 -1.14
C ILE A 86 -1.81 -6.76 0.11
N GLY A 87 -1.24 -7.04 1.30
CA GLY A 87 -1.82 -6.58 2.57
C GLY A 87 -1.57 -5.10 2.88
N ALA A 88 -0.39 -4.59 2.55
CA ALA A 88 0.04 -3.25 2.95
C ALA A 88 -0.78 -2.13 2.28
N MET A 89 -1.07 -2.25 0.98
CA MET A 89 -1.85 -1.24 0.24
C MET A 89 -3.23 -0.98 0.86
N PRO A 90 -4.14 -1.97 0.99
CA PRO A 90 -5.47 -1.74 1.56
C PRO A 90 -5.39 -1.38 3.05
N ALA A 91 -4.44 -1.93 3.81
CA ALA A 91 -4.26 -1.55 5.22
C ALA A 91 -4.01 -0.05 5.37
N LEU A 92 -3.13 0.52 4.53
CA LEU A 92 -2.81 1.94 4.56
C LEU A 92 -3.95 2.81 4.04
N VAL A 93 -4.58 2.43 2.92
CA VAL A 93 -5.72 3.18 2.36
C VAL A 93 -6.87 3.24 3.37
N ASN A 94 -7.17 2.13 4.05
CA ASN A 94 -8.17 2.10 5.11
C ASN A 94 -7.79 2.95 6.32
N ALA A 95 -6.52 2.98 6.70
CA ALA A 95 -6.04 3.86 7.78
C ALA A 95 -6.23 5.35 7.43
N VAL A 96 -5.98 5.74 6.18
CA VAL A 96 -6.25 7.11 5.71
C VAL A 96 -7.75 7.40 5.65
N ALA A 97 -8.57 6.45 5.18
CA ALA A 97 -10.03 6.59 5.16
C ALA A 97 -10.60 6.79 6.58
N ASP A 98 -10.15 6.00 7.56
CA ASP A 98 -10.52 6.14 8.96
C ASP A 98 -10.05 7.50 9.53
N ALA A 99 -8.83 7.94 9.23
CA ALA A 99 -8.34 9.26 9.64
C ALA A 99 -9.20 10.41 9.06
N LEU A 100 -9.58 10.33 7.78
CA LEU A 100 -10.49 11.29 7.15
C LEU A 100 -11.87 11.26 7.78
N ALA A 101 -12.42 10.09 8.08
CA ALA A 101 -13.70 9.95 8.77
C ALA A 101 -13.68 10.64 10.15
N ARG A 102 -12.62 10.43 10.95
CA ARG A 102 -12.42 11.11 12.24
C ARG A 102 -12.24 12.62 12.11
N ALA A 103 -11.77 13.10 10.96
CA ALA A 103 -11.68 14.51 10.61
C ALA A 103 -13.01 15.08 10.04
N GLY A 104 -14.12 14.33 10.08
CA GLY A 104 -15.42 14.77 9.56
C GLY A 104 -15.58 14.61 8.04
N ARG A 105 -14.67 13.88 7.38
CA ARG A 105 -14.63 13.67 5.93
C ARG A 105 -14.86 12.21 5.52
N ALA A 106 -15.79 11.54 6.20
CA ALA A 106 -16.18 10.18 5.84
C ALA A 106 -16.74 10.07 4.40
N ASP A 107 -17.31 11.17 3.88
CA ASP A 107 -17.79 11.29 2.50
C ASP A 107 -16.69 11.12 1.44
N ALA A 108 -15.43 11.37 1.80
CA ALA A 108 -14.30 11.26 0.89
C ALA A 108 -13.80 9.83 0.71
N ALA A 109 -14.07 8.92 1.66
CA ALA A 109 -13.52 7.56 1.67
C ALA A 109 -13.80 6.77 0.36
N PRO A 110 -15.01 6.79 -0.23
CA PRO A 110 -15.28 6.07 -1.48
C PRO A 110 -14.51 6.61 -2.70
N GLY A 111 -14.01 7.85 -2.63
CA GLY A 111 -13.30 8.51 -3.72
C GLY A 111 -11.78 8.48 -3.60
N LEU A 112 -11.22 7.83 -2.57
CA LEU A 112 -9.78 7.74 -2.41
C LEU A 112 -9.15 6.98 -3.58
N GLN A 113 -8.14 7.58 -4.18
CA GLN A 113 -7.31 6.93 -5.20
C GLN A 113 -5.84 7.04 -4.85
N MET A 114 -5.16 5.89 -5.00
CA MET A 114 -3.71 5.84 -4.86
C MET A 114 -3.03 6.50 -6.06
N PRO A 115 -1.85 7.09 -5.87
CA PRO A 115 -1.22 7.30 -4.56
C PRO A 115 -1.91 8.41 -3.75
N LEU A 116 -1.97 8.21 -2.44
CA LEU A 116 -2.55 9.14 -1.46
C LEU A 116 -1.56 10.26 -1.13
N ARG A 117 -1.28 11.13 -2.12
CA ARG A 117 -0.28 12.18 -1.99
C ARG A 117 -0.73 13.26 -1.01
N ALA A 118 0.22 13.83 -0.26
CA ALA A 118 -0.07 14.88 0.72
C ALA A 118 -0.87 16.08 0.16
N PRO A 119 -0.60 16.61 -1.05
CA PRO A 119 -1.41 17.69 -1.62
C PRO A 119 -2.87 17.29 -1.87
N ASP A 120 -3.12 16.05 -2.32
CA ASP A 120 -4.47 15.55 -2.62
C ASP A 120 -5.27 15.35 -1.33
N LEU A 121 -4.64 14.81 -0.28
CA LEU A 121 -5.24 14.67 1.04
C LEU A 121 -5.51 16.03 1.69
N TRP A 122 -4.58 16.98 1.54
CA TRP A 122 -4.76 18.35 2.03
C TRP A 122 -5.91 19.08 1.34
N GLN A 123 -6.02 18.94 0.02
CA GLN A 123 -7.15 19.50 -0.75
C GLN A 123 -8.46 18.85 -0.32
N THR A 124 -8.46 17.53 -0.14
CA THR A 124 -9.60 16.80 0.44
C THR A 124 -10.01 17.47 1.73
N LEU A 125 -9.16 17.53 2.76
CA LEU A 125 -9.49 18.10 4.08
C LEU A 125 -10.06 19.53 4.05
N ARG A 126 -9.65 20.36 3.08
CA ARG A 126 -10.09 21.77 2.96
C ARG A 126 -11.37 21.97 2.16
N THR A 127 -11.74 21.00 1.34
CA THR A 127 -12.96 21.08 0.53
C THR A 127 -14.17 20.83 1.44
N PRO A 128 -15.27 21.58 1.31
CA PRO A 128 -16.50 21.28 2.05
C PRO A 128 -16.96 19.85 1.80
N ALA A 129 -17.47 19.18 2.84
CA ALA A 129 -18.05 17.85 2.68
C ALA A 129 -19.17 17.90 1.63
N ARG A 130 -19.24 16.87 0.78
CA ARG A 130 -20.33 16.78 -0.20
C ARG A 130 -21.65 16.60 0.55
N THR A 131 -22.59 17.53 0.37
CA THR A 131 -23.94 17.37 0.92
C THR A 131 -24.59 16.16 0.25
N PRO A 132 -25.07 15.16 1.01
CA PRO A 132 -25.84 14.07 0.44
C PRO A 132 -27.12 14.63 -0.21
N GLY A 133 -27.27 14.48 -1.52
CA GLY A 133 -28.52 14.80 -2.23
C GLY A 133 -28.54 16.04 -3.15
N ALA A 134 -27.42 16.70 -3.42
CA ALA A 134 -27.35 17.69 -4.49
C ALA A 134 -27.05 16.98 -5.84
N ALA A 135 -28.12 16.59 -6.53
CA ALA A 135 -28.15 16.21 -7.95
C ALA A 135 -29.10 17.14 -8.69
#